data_AF-A0A2U1TIQ2-F1
#
_entry.id   AF-A0A2U1TIQ2-F1
#
_cell.length_a   1.000
_cell.length_b   1.000
_cell.length_c   1.000
_cell.angle_alpha   90.00
_cell.angle_beta   90.00
_cell.angle_gamma   90.00
#
_symmetry.space_group_name_H-M   'P 1'
#
loop_
_entity.id
_entity.type
_entity.pdbx_description
1 polymer ?
#
loop_
_entity_poly.entity_id
_entity_poly.type
_entity_poly.pdbx_seq_one_letter_code
_entity_poly.pdbx_strand_id
1 'polypeptide(L)'
;LAALLLGIAAGMSRKVENFFGPTFDTIRHIPGIAWLPLIILWLGVGAPAKTLVIAKSVFFPVFLNTLQGIRNVDRNYIELGEVLRLTRWQTLRR
;
A
#
# COMPACT_ATOMS: atom_id res chain seq x y z
N LEU A 1 9.37 -1.05 -0.37
CA LEU A 1 9.08 0.13 -1.24
C LEU A 1 7.80 -0.02 -2.04
N ALA A 2 7.51 -1.17 -2.66
CA ALA A 2 6.29 -1.36 -3.47
C ALA A 2 4.99 -0.95 -2.76
N ALA A 3 4.79 -1.41 -1.51
CA ALA A 3 3.62 -1.05 -0.70
C ALA A 3 3.50 0.47 -0.46
N LEU A 4 4.62 1.14 -0.20
CA LEU A 4 4.68 2.59 0.01
C LEU A 4 4.30 3.33 -1.28
N LEU A 5 4.93 2.99 -2.40
CA LEU A 5 4.66 3.63 -3.69
C LEU A 5 3.20 3.44 -4.13
N LEU A 6 2.66 2.23 -3.98
CA LEU A 6 1.27 1.95 -4.27
C LEU A 6 0.32 2.66 -3.30
N GLY A 7 0.67 2.72 -2.01
CA GLY A 7 -0.11 3.43 -0.99
C GLY A 7 -0.18 4.92 -1.28
N ILE A 8 0.95 5.52 -1.70
CA ILE A 8 1.01 6.92 -2.17
C ILE A 8 0.13 7.11 -3.40
N ALA A 9 0.29 6.26 -4.42
CA ALA A 9 -0.48 6.35 -5.66
C ALA A 9 -2.00 6.22 -5.41
N ALA A 10 -2.40 5.29 -4.54
CA ALA A 10 -3.80 5.10 -4.13
C ALA A 10 -4.33 6.29 -3.31
N GLY A 11 -3.53 6.82 -2.37
CA GLY A 11 -3.91 7.98 -1.56
C GLY A 11 -4.10 9.26 -2.37
N MET A 12 -3.32 9.44 -3.44
CA MET A 12 -3.43 10.59 -4.33
C MET A 12 -4.46 10.41 -5.46
N SER A 13 -4.88 9.17 -5.75
CA SER A 13 -5.77 8.87 -6.88
C SER A 13 -6.77 7.78 -6.55
N ARG A 14 -8.04 8.19 -6.45
CA ARG A 14 -9.17 7.28 -6.21
C ARG A 14 -9.34 6.22 -7.31
N LYS A 15 -8.85 6.48 -8.53
CA LYS A 15 -8.86 5.48 -9.62
C LYS A 15 -7.91 4.31 -9.31
N VAL A 16 -6.73 4.59 -8.79
CA VAL A 16 -5.73 3.57 -8.43
C VAL A 16 -6.29 2.71 -7.31
N GLU A 17 -6.87 3.32 -6.29
CA GLU A 17 -7.50 2.58 -5.20
C GLU A 17 -8.70 1.76 -5.63
N ASN A 18 -9.59 2.30 -6.46
CA ASN A 18 -10.75 1.53 -6.93
C ASN A 18 -10.32 0.32 -7.79
N PHE A 19 -9.17 0.42 -8.49
CA PHE A 19 -8.64 -0.67 -9.29
C PHE A 19 -7.93 -1.74 -8.45
N PHE A 20 -7.05 -1.33 -7.53
CA PHE A 20 -6.24 -2.27 -6.73
C PHE A 20 -6.86 -2.69 -5.40
N GLY A 21 -7.72 -1.83 -4.82
CA GLY A 21 -8.33 -1.99 -3.52
C GLY A 21 -9.10 -3.32 -3.38
N PRO A 22 -10.06 -3.64 -4.26
CA PRO A 22 -10.81 -4.91 -4.18
C PRO A 22 -9.91 -6.15 -4.22
N THR A 23 -8.88 -6.12 -5.10
CA THR A 23 -7.91 -7.21 -5.23
C THR A 23 -7.10 -7.39 -3.96
N PHE A 24 -6.58 -6.30 -3.39
CA PHE A 24 -5.80 -6.34 -2.15
C PHE A 24 -6.64 -6.71 -0.94
N ASP A 25 -7.89 -6.25 -0.89
CA ASP A 25 -8.84 -6.60 0.15
C ASP A 25 -9.11 -8.11 0.12
N THR A 26 -9.31 -8.70 -1.05
CA THR A 26 -9.50 -10.15 -1.18
C THR A 26 -8.26 -10.93 -0.72
N ILE A 27 -7.06 -10.53 -1.15
CA ILE A 27 -5.81 -11.24 -0.81
C ILE A 27 -5.45 -11.12 0.68
N ARG A 28 -5.79 -10.01 1.34
CA ARG A 28 -5.46 -9.81 2.76
C ARG A 28 -6.34 -10.66 3.70
N HIS A 29 -7.58 -10.97 3.30
CA HIS A 29 -8.49 -11.77 4.13
C HIS A 29 -8.02 -13.22 4.25
N ILE A 30 -7.20 -13.70 3.31
CA ILE A 30 -6.62 -15.04 3.38
C ILE A 30 -5.48 -15.03 4.43
N PRO A 31 -5.59 -15.82 5.51
CA PRO A 31 -4.58 -15.87 6.57
C PRO A 31 -3.18 -16.13 6.03
N GLY A 32 -2.16 -15.46 6.59
CA GLY A 32 -0.78 -15.57 6.12
C GLY A 32 -0.28 -17.02 6.03
N ILE A 33 -0.66 -17.86 7.00
CA ILE A 33 -0.25 -19.27 7.05
C ILE A 33 -0.85 -20.12 5.93
N ALA A 34 -2.03 -19.76 5.40
CA ALA A 34 -2.67 -20.49 4.31
C ALA A 34 -1.90 -20.38 2.98
N TRP A 35 -1.00 -19.39 2.86
CA TRP A 35 -0.15 -19.22 1.68
C TRP A 35 1.10 -20.11 1.71
N LEU A 36 1.51 -20.62 2.88
CA LEU A 36 2.76 -21.38 2.99
C LEU A 36 2.83 -22.57 2.02
N PRO A 37 1.81 -23.43 1.91
CA PRO A 37 1.89 -24.59 1.02
C PRO A 37 2.12 -24.22 -0.44
N LEU A 38 1.43 -23.19 -0.94
CA LEU A 38 1.58 -22.71 -2.32
C LEU A 38 2.97 -22.10 -2.56
N ILE A 39 3.47 -21.32 -1.60
CA ILE A 39 4.79 -20.69 -1.69
C ILE A 39 5.89 -21.76 -1.66
N ILE A 40 5.77 -22.77 -0.79
CA ILE A 40 6.71 -23.88 -0.72
C ILE A 40 6.66 -24.71 -2.02
N LEU A 41 5.48 -24.93 -2.60
CA LEU A 41 5.35 -25.65 -3.86
C LEU A 41 6.08 -24.94 -5.01
N TRP A 42 6.02 -23.61 -5.07
CA TRP A 42 6.64 -22.83 -6.14
C TRP A 42 8.13 -22.57 -5.95
N LEU A 43 8.57 -22.34 -4.71
CA LEU A 43 9.93 -21.84 -4.42
C LEU A 43 10.78 -22.82 -3.61
N GLY A 44 10.20 -23.96 -3.24
CA GLY A 44 10.81 -24.92 -2.33
C GLY A 44 10.86 -24.43 -0.88
N VAL A 45 11.46 -25.26 -0.04
CA VAL A 45 11.72 -24.91 1.35
C VAL A 45 13.03 -24.13 1.42
N GLY A 46 13.02 -22.95 2.06
CA GLY A 46 14.24 -22.18 2.23
C GLY A 46 14.02 -20.70 2.55
N ALA A 47 15.09 -19.92 2.44
CA ALA A 47 15.06 -18.47 2.67
C ALA A 47 14.08 -17.72 1.73
N PRO A 48 13.98 -18.02 0.42
CA PRO A 48 13.07 -17.29 -0.47
C PRO A 48 11.60 -17.39 -0.06
N ALA A 49 11.15 -18.59 0.33
CA ALA A 49 9.80 -18.83 0.80
C ALA A 49 9.49 -18.02 2.08
N LYS A 50 10.40 -18.03 3.06
CA LYS A 50 10.25 -17.27 4.31
C LYS A 50 10.18 -15.76 4.03
N THR A 51 11.08 -15.25 3.19
CA THR A 51 11.13 -13.83 2.84
C THR A 51 9.84 -13.37 2.17
N LEU A 52 9.25 -14.18 1.27
CA LEU A 52 7.99 -13.82 0.62
C LEU A 52 6.79 -13.82 1.57
N VAL A 53 6.72 -14.77 2.51
CA VAL A 53 5.66 -14.76 3.53
C VAL A 53 5.75 -13.48 4.37
N ILE A 54 6.95 -13.09 4.79
CA ILE A 54 7.17 -11.85 5.55
C ILE A 54 6.84 -10.63 4.69
N ALA A 55 7.34 -10.57 3.45
CA ALA A 55 7.10 -9.45 2.54
C ALA A 55 5.61 -9.25 2.27
N LYS A 56 4.86 -10.32 2.00
CA LYS A 56 3.39 -10.27 1.85
C LYS A 56 2.71 -9.76 3.12
N SER A 57 3.14 -10.26 4.28
CA SER A 57 2.52 -9.91 5.56
C SER A 57 2.70 -8.43 5.89
N VAL A 58 3.86 -7.84 5.57
CA VAL A 58 4.15 -6.42 5.79
C VAL A 58 3.59 -5.53 4.68
N PHE A 59 3.38 -6.06 3.46
CA PHE A 59 2.90 -5.29 2.32
C PHE A 59 1.56 -4.59 2.60
N PHE A 60 0.55 -5.33 3.03
CA PHE A 60 -0.81 -4.80 3.22
C PHE A 60 -0.91 -3.73 4.31
N PRO A 61 -0.40 -3.92 5.54
CA PRO A 61 -0.45 -2.86 6.55
C PRO A 61 0.33 -1.62 6.13
N VAL A 62 1.49 -1.76 5.47
CA VAL A 62 2.24 -0.59 4.97
C VAL A 62 1.44 0.16 3.90
N PHE A 63 0.84 -0.57 2.95
CA PHE A 63 0.00 0.02 1.90
C PHE A 63 -1.19 0.78 2.51
N LEU A 64 -1.95 0.14 3.40
CA LEU A 64 -3.14 0.72 4.02
C LEU A 64 -2.81 1.90 4.93
N ASN A 65 -1.77 1.80 5.75
CA ASN A 65 -1.35 2.90 6.62
C ASN A 65 -0.87 4.11 5.79
N THR A 66 -0.16 3.88 4.68
CA THR A 66 0.25 4.96 3.78
C THR A 66 -0.95 5.62 3.12
N LEU A 67 -1.89 4.81 2.60
CA LEU A 67 -3.13 5.28 2.01
C LEU A 67 -3.96 6.13 2.99
N GLN A 68 -4.17 5.60 4.20
CA GLN A 68 -4.92 6.29 5.26
C GLN A 68 -4.19 7.54 5.74
N GLY A 69 -2.86 7.49 5.88
CA GLY A 69 -2.04 8.63 6.26
C GLY A 69 -2.23 9.82 5.31
N ILE A 70 -2.26 9.57 4.00
CA ILE A 70 -2.51 10.62 3.00
C ILE A 70 -3.95 11.14 3.07
N ARG A 71 -4.93 10.27 3.29
CA ARG A 71 -6.35 10.65 3.34
C ARG A 71 -6.74 11.40 4.59
N ASN A 72 -6.04 11.16 5.69
CA ASN A 72 -6.31 11.77 6.99
C ASN A 72 -5.54 13.08 7.21
N VAL A 73 -4.83 13.59 6.19
CA VAL A 73 -4.22 14.92 6.25
C VAL A 73 -5.32 15.96 6.49
N ASP A 74 -5.09 16.86 7.45
CA ASP A 74 -6.03 17.94 7.75
C ASP A 74 -6.25 18.79 6.50
N ARG A 75 -7.52 19.06 6.20
CA ARG A 75 -7.96 19.88 5.07
C ARG A 75 -7.29 21.25 5.06
N ASN A 76 -6.97 21.81 6.22
CA ASN A 76 -6.25 23.07 6.35
C ASN A 76 -4.90 23.07 5.61
N TYR A 77 -4.17 21.94 5.61
CA TYR A 77 -2.91 21.83 4.87
C TYR A 77 -3.11 21.76 3.35
N ILE A 78 -4.21 21.13 2.91
CA ILE A 78 -4.57 21.07 1.49
C ILE A 78 -4.93 22.47 0.99
N GLU A 79 -5.77 23.20 1.73
CA GLU A 79 -6.17 24.57 1.41
C GLU A 79 -4.96 25.52 1.39
N LEU A 80 -4.04 25.40 2.36
CA LEU A 80 -2.78 26.14 2.35
C LEU A 80 -1.94 25.83 1.10
N GLY A 81 -1.85 24.56 0.70
CA GLY A 81 -1.17 24.14 -0.52
C GLY A 81 -1.79 24.75 -1.78
N GLU A 82 -3.12 24.85 -1.84
CA GLU A 82 -3.85 25.48 -2.94
C GLU A 82 -3.61 26.99 -3.00
N VAL A 83 -3.62 27.69 -1.86
CA VAL A 83 -3.28 29.13 -1.76
C VAL A 83 -1.85 29.39 -2.24
N LEU A 84 -0.92 28.52 -1.85
CA LEU A 84 0.48 28.55 -2.30
C LEU A 84 0.67 28.04 -3.74
N ARG A 85 -0.41 27.65 -4.44
CA ARG A 85 -0.41 27.08 -5.79
C ARG A 85 0.55 25.90 -5.95
N LEU A 86 0.66 25.06 -4.92
CA LEU A 86 1.48 23.86 -4.97
C LEU A 86 0.90 22.85 -5.94
N THR A 87 1.77 22.26 -6.75
CA THR A 87 1.44 21.09 -7.55
C THR A 87 1.22 19.86 -6.65
N ARG A 88 0.57 18.82 -7.18
CA ARG A 88 0.36 17.56 -6.44
C ARG A 88 1.65 16.94 -5.91
N TRP A 89 2.74 17.04 -6.68
CA TRP A 89 4.06 16.55 -6.25
C TRP A 89 4.69 17.41 -5.16
N GLN A 90 4.49 18.72 -5.21
CA GLN A 90 4.95 19.62 -4.15
C GLN A 90 4.17 19.41 -2.86
N THR A 91 2.85 19.19 -2.96
CA THR A 91 1.96 18.88 -1.83
C THR A 91 2.30 17.54 -1.17
N LEU A 92 2.80 16.56 -1.93
CA LEU A 92 3.24 15.29 -1.37
C LEU A 92 4.59 15.39 -0.64
N ARG A 93 5.50 16.24 -1.15
CA ARG A 93 6.90 16.29 -0.70
C ARG A 93 7.14 17.30 0.42
N ARG A 94 6.28 18.32 0.55
CA ARG A 94 6.39 19.40 1.54
C ARG A 94 5.32 19.24 2.60
#